data_AF-A0A7Z9USF9-F1
#
_entry.id   AF-A0A7Z9USF9-F1
#
_cell.length_a   1.000
_cell.length_b   1.000
_cell.length_c   1.000
_cell.angle_alpha   90.00
_cell.angle_beta   90.00
_cell.angle_gamma   90.00
#
_symmetry.space_group_name_H-M   'P 1'
#
loop_
_entity.id
_entity.type
_entity.pdbx_description
1 polymer ?
#
loop_
_entity_poly.entity_id
_entity_poly.type
_entity_poly.pdbx_seq_one_letter_code
_entity_poly.pdbx_strand_id
1 'polypeptide(L)'
;MDKFLLDILIDPISKTSLSLHPGTFDDSGNVLAGTLSLGNDCVYPIKNGIPRFVTDITDDQQQTKESFGFKWEQTHTYDSAGSQQQAKKWLIERYGFKDGTDMKDYFGSRDLILDAGCGGGYSSFLWLEDGSVSRYVGVDISRAIDIAQKRLSVATGRCFIQADLLKLPFGKSIFDTIFSE
;
A
#
# COMPACT_ATOMS: atom_id res chain seq x y z
N MET A 1 8.86 -2.81 7.34
CA MET A 1 8.13 -3.88 6.63
C MET A 1 7.85 -4.97 7.62
N ASP A 2 6.58 -5.26 7.85
CA ASP A 2 6.12 -6.36 8.71
C ASP A 2 6.61 -7.71 8.15
N LYS A 3 6.92 -8.67 9.04
CA LYS A 3 7.30 -10.04 8.67
C LYS A 3 6.22 -10.72 7.83
N PHE A 4 4.94 -10.46 8.11
CA PHE A 4 3.85 -10.95 7.29
C PHE A 4 3.99 -10.54 5.82
N LEU A 5 4.39 -9.28 5.56
CA LEU A 5 4.53 -8.81 4.19
C LEU A 5 5.64 -9.61 3.48
N LEU A 6 6.74 -9.90 4.19
CA LEU A 6 7.81 -10.74 3.66
C LEU A 6 7.31 -12.12 3.25
N ASP A 7 6.43 -12.72 4.05
CA ASP A 7 5.92 -14.09 3.82
C ASP A 7 4.99 -14.19 2.60
N ILE A 8 4.32 -13.10 2.20
CA ILE A 8 3.39 -13.10 1.06
C ILE A 8 3.98 -12.56 -0.25
N LEU A 9 5.21 -12.01 -0.19
CA LEU A 9 5.88 -11.44 -1.35
C LEU A 9 6.54 -12.51 -2.23
N ILE A 10 6.29 -12.41 -3.53
CA ILE A 10 6.91 -13.25 -4.57
C ILE A 10 7.48 -12.41 -5.69
N ASP A 11 8.37 -13.00 -6.47
CA ASP A 11 8.88 -12.41 -7.70
C ASP A 11 7.72 -12.17 -8.69
N PRO A 12 7.50 -10.94 -9.18
CA PRO A 12 6.35 -10.62 -10.01
C PRO A 12 6.37 -11.31 -11.38
N ILE A 13 7.53 -11.80 -11.85
CA ILE A 13 7.68 -12.44 -13.17
C ILE A 13 7.54 -13.97 -13.05
N SER A 14 8.44 -14.61 -12.32
CA SER A 14 8.50 -16.07 -12.15
C SER A 14 7.48 -16.62 -11.16
N LYS A 15 6.90 -15.76 -10.31
CA LYS A 15 5.98 -16.12 -9.21
C LYS A 15 6.62 -17.02 -8.15
N THR A 16 7.93 -16.94 -7.97
CA THR A 16 8.71 -17.68 -6.97
C THR A 16 8.91 -16.85 -5.70
N SER A 17 9.01 -17.50 -4.54
CA SER A 17 9.33 -16.83 -3.26
C SER A 17 10.67 -16.07 -3.33
N LEU A 18 10.69 -14.89 -2.70
CA LEU A 18 11.88 -14.06 -2.58
C LEU A 18 12.59 -14.31 -1.25
N SER A 19 13.92 -14.15 -1.25
CA SER A 19 14.74 -14.20 -0.04
C SER A 19 15.17 -12.80 0.37
N LEU A 20 15.17 -12.53 1.67
CA LEU A 20 15.73 -11.30 2.22
C LEU A 20 17.25 -11.45 2.42
N HIS A 21 18.01 -10.58 1.76
CA HIS A 21 19.47 -10.49 1.85
C HIS A 21 19.85 -9.14 2.50
N PRO A 22 20.98 -9.10 3.21
CA PRO A 22 21.17 -8.44 4.52
C PRO A 22 20.22 -7.27 4.80
N GLY A 23 19.35 -7.46 5.80
CA GLY A 23 18.39 -6.44 6.23
C GLY A 23 18.83 -5.67 7.47
N THR A 24 18.38 -4.42 7.59
CA THR A 24 18.33 -3.71 8.87
C THR A 24 16.92 -3.85 9.44
N PHE A 25 16.82 -3.98 10.76
CA PHE A 25 15.56 -4.23 11.46
C PHE A 25 15.37 -3.18 12.55
N ASP A 26 14.12 -2.86 12.87
CA ASP A 26 13.79 -2.11 14.09
C ASP A 26 13.76 -3.04 15.33
N ASP A 27 13.58 -2.44 16.52
CA ASP A 27 13.51 -3.17 17.79
C ASP A 27 12.34 -4.17 17.87
N SER A 28 11.34 -4.02 16.99
CA SER A 28 10.19 -4.91 16.87
C SER A 28 10.39 -6.03 15.82
N GLY A 29 11.56 -6.07 15.17
CA GLY A 29 11.89 -7.06 14.15
C GLY A 29 11.32 -6.77 12.77
N ASN A 30 10.78 -5.57 12.52
CA ASN A 30 10.34 -5.17 11.18
C ASN A 30 11.54 -4.80 10.32
N VAL A 31 11.52 -5.15 9.03
CA VAL A 31 12.60 -4.81 8.09
C VAL A 31 12.53 -3.33 7.75
N LEU A 32 13.60 -2.56 8.02
CA LEU A 32 13.74 -1.15 7.68
C LEU A 32 14.41 -0.95 6.33
N ALA A 33 15.44 -1.72 6.03
CA ALA A 33 16.13 -1.72 4.75
C ALA A 33 16.68 -3.11 4.45
N GLY A 34 17.06 -3.36 3.20
CA GLY A 34 17.61 -4.63 2.75
C GLY A 34 17.30 -4.86 1.27
N THR A 35 17.50 -6.09 0.80
CA THR A 35 17.22 -6.46 -0.58
C THR A 35 16.42 -7.75 -0.60
N LEU A 36 15.27 -7.76 -1.27
CA LEU A 36 14.60 -8.99 -1.66
C LEU A 36 15.22 -9.47 -2.96
N SER A 37 15.55 -10.75 -3.09
CA SER A 37 16.04 -11.28 -4.35
C SER A 37 15.61 -12.71 -4.63
N LEU A 38 15.63 -13.03 -5.93
CA LEU A 38 15.62 -14.39 -6.46
C LEU A 38 16.96 -14.60 -7.18
N GLY A 39 17.92 -15.21 -6.49
CA GLY A 39 19.29 -15.32 -6.99
C GLY A 39 19.98 -13.96 -7.13
N ASN A 40 20.87 -13.83 -8.12
CA ASN A 40 21.66 -12.61 -8.34
C ASN A 40 21.03 -11.60 -9.32
N ASP A 41 20.08 -12.04 -10.15
CA ASP A 41 19.62 -11.26 -11.31
C ASP A 41 18.29 -10.51 -11.06
N CYS A 42 17.53 -10.91 -10.03
CA CYS A 42 16.27 -10.26 -9.66
C CYS A 42 16.41 -9.68 -8.26
N VAL A 43 16.57 -8.36 -8.15
CA VAL A 43 16.79 -7.66 -6.88
C VAL A 43 15.82 -6.51 -6.70
N TYR A 44 15.21 -6.42 -5.51
CA TYR A 44 14.23 -5.40 -5.15
C TYR A 44 14.65 -4.75 -3.83
N PRO A 45 15.04 -3.47 -3.83
CA PRO A 45 15.48 -2.81 -2.61
C PRO A 45 14.30 -2.53 -1.68
N ILE A 46 14.53 -2.71 -0.38
CA ILE A 46 13.66 -2.23 0.69
C ILE A 46 14.26 -0.92 1.21
N LYS A 47 13.48 0.16 1.20
CA LYS A 47 13.87 1.46 1.77
C LYS A 47 12.76 2.00 2.65
N ASN A 48 13.09 2.37 3.88
CA ASN A 48 12.13 2.83 4.91
C ASN A 48 11.00 1.80 5.14
N GLY A 49 11.34 0.51 5.07
CA GLY A 49 10.39 -0.58 5.22
C GLY A 49 9.38 -0.72 4.08
N ILE A 50 9.62 -0.07 2.93
CA ILE A 50 8.84 -0.22 1.69
C ILE A 50 9.68 -1.00 0.68
N PRO A 51 9.29 -2.23 0.30
CA PRO A 51 9.88 -2.93 -0.84
C PRO A 51 9.50 -2.25 -2.15
N ARG A 52 10.48 -2.09 -3.04
CA ARG A 52 10.32 -1.37 -4.32
C ARG A 52 10.55 -2.30 -5.50
N PHE A 53 9.46 -2.71 -6.14
CA PHE A 53 9.41 -3.57 -7.31
C PHE A 53 9.45 -2.80 -8.64
N VAL A 54 9.53 -1.47 -8.57
CA VAL A 54 9.72 -0.61 -9.74
C VAL A 54 11.22 -0.36 -9.91
N THR A 55 11.90 -1.23 -10.65
CA THR A 55 13.35 -1.17 -10.91
C THR A 55 13.67 -0.42 -12.20
N ASP A 56 12.78 -0.49 -13.19
CA ASP A 56 12.93 0.12 -14.50
C ASP A 56 11.73 1.04 -14.76
N ILE A 57 11.92 2.35 -14.58
CA ILE A 57 10.89 3.32 -14.98
C ILE A 57 11.00 3.46 -16.49
N THR A 58 10.11 2.81 -17.24
CA THR A 58 9.94 3.11 -18.67
C THR A 58 9.40 4.53 -18.84
N ASP A 59 9.67 5.18 -19.97
CA ASP A 59 9.27 6.57 -20.23
C ASP A 59 7.74 6.79 -20.03
N ASP A 60 6.91 5.80 -20.41
CA ASP A 60 5.45 5.81 -20.21
C ASP A 60 5.02 5.77 -18.73
N GLN A 61 5.78 5.07 -17.88
CA GLN A 61 5.57 5.04 -16.43
C GLN A 61 6.10 6.32 -15.75
N GLN A 62 7.07 6.99 -16.37
CA GLN A 62 7.59 8.28 -15.94
C GLN A 62 6.52 9.36 -16.03
N GLN A 63 5.78 9.41 -17.14
CA GLN A 63 4.68 10.35 -17.35
C GLN A 63 3.52 10.16 -16.37
N THR A 64 3.19 8.91 -16.04
CA THR A 64 2.18 8.55 -15.02
C THR A 64 2.67 8.92 -13.61
N LYS A 65 3.94 8.61 -13.29
CA LYS A 65 4.57 8.96 -12.01
C LYS A 65 4.61 10.47 -11.77
N GLU A 66 4.91 11.27 -12.79
CA GLU A 66 4.98 12.73 -12.69
C GLU A 66 3.59 13.37 -12.57
N SER A 67 2.63 12.92 -13.38
CA SER A 67 1.28 13.48 -13.41
C SER A 67 0.50 13.22 -12.11
N PHE A 68 0.73 12.08 -11.46
CA PHE A 68 0.07 11.73 -10.19
C PHE A 68 0.93 12.07 -8.97
N GLY A 69 2.25 11.92 -9.02
CA GLY A 69 3.14 12.30 -7.90
C GLY A 69 3.00 13.77 -7.52
N PHE A 70 2.87 14.66 -8.52
CA PHE A 70 2.65 16.08 -8.30
C PHE A 70 1.29 16.39 -7.64
N LYS A 71 0.24 15.60 -7.93
CA LYS A 71 -1.08 15.75 -7.28
C LYS A 71 -1.04 15.39 -5.79
N TRP A 72 -0.19 14.45 -5.40
CA TRP A 72 -0.11 13.98 -4.02
C TRP A 72 0.87 14.76 -3.14
N GLU A 73 1.82 15.51 -3.72
CA GLU A 73 2.65 16.49 -2.99
C GLU A 73 1.85 17.72 -2.52
N GLN A 74 0.66 17.96 -3.08
CA GLN A 74 -0.27 19.01 -2.62
C GLN A 74 -1.10 18.55 -1.41
N THR A 75 -0.42 18.11 -0.34
CA THR A 75 -1.01 17.61 0.91
C THR A 75 -1.82 18.64 1.72
N HIS A 76 -2.14 19.83 1.18
CA HIS A 76 -2.64 20.96 1.97
C HIS A 76 -4.08 21.37 1.67
N THR A 77 -4.74 20.81 0.66
CA THR A 77 -6.07 21.27 0.21
C THR A 77 -7.26 20.47 0.74
N TYR A 78 -7.03 19.34 1.44
CA TYR A 78 -8.12 18.42 1.85
C TYR A 78 -8.16 18.05 3.33
N ASP A 79 -7.29 18.63 4.17
CA ASP A 79 -7.15 18.20 5.57
C ASP A 79 -8.17 18.82 6.55
N SER A 80 -9.08 19.68 6.08
CA SER A 80 -10.12 20.21 6.96
C SER A 80 -11.12 19.10 7.35
N ALA A 81 -11.60 19.11 8.60
CA ALA A 81 -12.59 18.14 9.07
C ALA A 81 -13.86 18.11 8.19
N GLY A 82 -14.27 19.28 7.68
CA GLY A 82 -15.41 19.37 6.75
C GLY A 82 -15.14 18.71 5.39
N SER A 83 -13.94 18.90 4.84
CA SER A 83 -13.50 18.26 3.59
C SER A 83 -13.42 16.74 3.73
N GLN A 84 -12.88 16.26 4.86
CA GLN A 84 -12.80 14.82 5.16
C GLN A 84 -14.18 14.19 5.31
N GLN A 85 -15.12 14.86 5.99
CA GLN A 85 -16.50 14.38 6.10
C GLN A 85 -17.19 14.29 4.74
N GLN A 86 -17.01 15.30 3.88
CA GLN A 86 -17.59 15.29 2.55
C GLN A 86 -16.98 14.19 1.67
N ALA A 87 -15.65 14.00 1.71
CA ALA A 87 -14.97 12.93 1.01
C ALA A 87 -15.42 11.54 1.51
N LYS A 88 -15.55 11.35 2.83
CA LYS A 88 -16.05 10.11 3.43
C LYS A 88 -17.48 9.81 2.99
N LYS A 89 -18.36 10.82 2.98
CA LYS A 89 -19.73 10.68 2.48
C LYS A 89 -19.75 10.25 1.00
N TRP A 90 -18.91 10.87 0.18
CA TRP A 90 -18.79 10.50 -1.23
C TRP A 90 -18.30 9.06 -1.42
N LEU A 91 -17.33 8.59 -0.62
CA LEU A 91 -16.87 7.20 -0.67
C LEU A 91 -17.99 6.23 -0.30
N ILE A 92 -18.73 6.50 0.80
CA ILE A 92 -19.87 5.69 1.23
C ILE A 92 -20.87 5.55 0.09
N GLU A 93 -21.25 6.66 -0.55
CA GLU A 93 -22.20 6.67 -1.66
C GLU A 93 -21.65 5.95 -2.91
N ARG A 94 -20.40 6.22 -3.30
CA ARG A 94 -19.76 5.64 -4.49
C ARG A 94 -19.63 4.12 -4.42
N TYR A 95 -19.29 3.58 -3.26
CA TYR A 95 -19.13 2.14 -3.06
C TYR A 95 -20.41 1.45 -2.56
N GLY A 96 -21.52 2.19 -2.41
CA GLY A 96 -22.83 1.62 -2.12
C GLY A 96 -23.03 1.18 -0.67
N PHE A 97 -22.27 1.72 0.27
CA PHE A 97 -22.49 1.49 1.70
C PHE A 97 -23.67 2.32 2.20
N LYS A 98 -24.38 1.79 3.20
CA LYS A 98 -25.54 2.50 3.79
C LYS A 98 -25.10 3.76 4.53
N ASP A 99 -24.02 3.64 5.29
CA ASP A 99 -23.43 4.70 6.09
C ASP A 99 -21.97 4.35 6.44
N GLY A 100 -21.33 5.18 7.28
CA GLY A 100 -19.96 4.95 7.70
C GLY A 100 -19.78 3.74 8.61
N THR A 101 -20.83 3.28 9.30
CA THR A 101 -20.79 2.07 10.13
C THR A 101 -20.81 0.83 9.26
N ASP A 102 -21.68 0.78 8.25
CA ASP A 102 -21.72 -0.32 7.28
C ASP A 102 -20.39 -0.48 6.53
N MET A 103 -19.79 0.63 6.09
CA MET A 103 -18.46 0.63 5.49
C MET A 103 -17.37 0.13 6.46
N LYS A 104 -17.40 0.62 7.70
CA LYS A 104 -16.45 0.21 8.75
C LYS A 104 -16.57 -1.28 9.04
N ASP A 105 -17.78 -1.79 9.24
CA ASP A 105 -18.03 -3.19 9.57
C ASP A 105 -17.60 -4.09 8.40
N TYR A 106 -17.88 -3.68 7.16
CA TYR A 106 -17.41 -4.39 5.98
C TYR A 106 -15.89 -4.52 5.97
N PHE A 107 -15.13 -3.42 6.08
CA PHE A 107 -13.67 -3.47 6.03
C PHE A 107 -13.06 -4.12 7.28
N GLY A 108 -13.61 -3.87 8.47
CA GLY A 108 -13.13 -4.47 9.73
C GLY A 108 -13.38 -5.97 9.85
N SER A 109 -14.28 -6.53 9.03
CA SER A 109 -14.54 -7.98 8.95
C SER A 109 -13.58 -8.73 8.01
N ARG A 110 -12.66 -8.02 7.36
CA ARG A 110 -11.69 -8.59 6.41
C ARG A 110 -10.44 -9.06 7.11
N ASP A 111 -9.82 -10.10 6.57
CA ASP A 111 -8.53 -10.58 7.04
C ASP A 111 -7.40 -9.80 6.35
N LEU A 112 -7.50 -9.63 5.03
CA LEU A 112 -6.48 -9.00 4.20
C LEU A 112 -7.06 -8.20 3.02
N ILE A 113 -6.86 -6.89 3.07
CA ILE A 113 -7.30 -5.91 2.08
C ILE A 113 -6.12 -5.43 1.24
N LEU A 114 -6.28 -5.40 -0.08
CA LEU A 114 -5.40 -4.69 -1.01
C LEU A 114 -6.00 -3.33 -1.35
N ASP A 115 -5.25 -2.25 -1.16
CA ASP A 115 -5.56 -0.95 -1.77
C ASP A 115 -4.70 -0.78 -3.03
N ALA A 116 -5.34 -0.98 -4.18
CA ALA A 116 -4.73 -1.01 -5.50
C ALA A 116 -4.70 0.40 -6.11
N GLY A 117 -3.52 1.02 -6.08
CA GLY A 117 -3.32 2.41 -6.49
C GLY A 117 -3.57 3.38 -5.34
N CYS A 118 -3.04 3.09 -4.15
CA CYS A 118 -3.41 3.80 -2.93
C CYS A 118 -2.99 5.28 -2.92
N GLY A 119 -2.15 5.74 -3.86
CA GLY A 119 -1.66 7.10 -3.93
C GLY A 119 -1.00 7.53 -2.63
N GLY A 120 -1.40 8.68 -2.10
CA GLY A 120 -0.99 9.16 -0.78
C GLY A 120 -1.78 8.56 0.39
N GLY A 121 -2.68 7.59 0.16
CA GLY A 121 -3.47 6.91 1.19
C GLY A 121 -4.63 7.74 1.76
N TYR A 122 -5.11 8.77 1.05
CA TYR A 122 -6.17 9.65 1.56
C TYR A 122 -7.52 8.93 1.68
N SER A 123 -7.94 8.22 0.64
CA SER A 123 -9.22 7.52 0.62
C SER A 123 -9.27 6.42 1.68
N SER A 124 -8.17 5.68 1.85
CA SER A 124 -8.00 4.69 2.91
C SER A 124 -7.96 5.30 4.31
N PHE A 125 -7.36 6.49 4.50
CA PHE A 125 -7.39 7.21 5.77
C PHE A 125 -8.82 7.50 6.29
N LEU A 126 -9.81 7.62 5.39
CA LEU A 126 -11.19 7.96 5.78
C LEU A 126 -11.99 6.78 6.35
N TRP A 127 -11.54 5.53 6.12
CA TRP A 127 -12.22 4.31 6.58
C TRP A 127 -11.34 3.39 7.41
N LEU A 128 -10.02 3.52 7.35
CA LEU A 128 -9.08 2.69 8.09
C LEU A 128 -8.95 3.19 9.53
N GLU A 129 -9.65 2.52 10.44
CA GLU A 129 -9.64 2.85 11.87
C GLU A 129 -8.37 2.34 12.57
N ASP A 130 -7.96 3.04 13.62
CA ASP A 130 -6.92 2.56 14.53
C ASP A 130 -7.46 1.39 15.37
N GLY A 131 -6.67 0.32 15.47
CA GLY A 131 -7.08 -0.91 16.16
C GLY A 131 -7.93 -1.86 15.31
N SER A 132 -8.13 -1.60 14.01
CA SER A 132 -8.67 -2.60 13.09
C SER A 132 -7.79 -3.86 13.10
N VAL A 133 -8.43 -5.03 13.15
CA VAL A 133 -7.75 -6.33 13.06
C VAL A 133 -7.36 -6.69 11.62
N SER A 134 -8.03 -6.08 10.65
CA SER A 134 -7.81 -6.31 9.23
C SER A 134 -6.44 -5.83 8.80
N ARG A 135 -5.71 -6.67 8.07
CA ARG A 135 -4.44 -6.27 7.48
C ARG A 135 -4.71 -5.49 6.21
N TYR A 136 -3.94 -4.43 6.04
CA TYR A 136 -4.03 -3.53 4.90
C TYR A 136 -2.71 -3.57 4.14
N VAL A 137 -2.77 -3.72 2.82
CA VAL A 137 -1.61 -3.60 1.94
C VAL A 137 -1.89 -2.54 0.88
N GLY A 138 -1.25 -1.38 1.00
CA GLY A 138 -1.28 -0.33 -0.01
C GLY A 138 -0.23 -0.56 -1.08
N VAL A 139 -0.64 -0.49 -2.35
CA VAL A 139 0.26 -0.56 -3.50
C VAL A 139 0.11 0.70 -4.33
N ASP A 140 1.22 1.33 -4.67
CA ASP A 140 1.26 2.42 -5.65
C ASP A 140 2.54 2.34 -6.48
N ILE A 141 2.47 2.69 -7.76
CA ILE A 141 3.63 2.67 -8.64
C ILE A 141 4.57 3.87 -8.37
N SER A 142 4.03 4.97 -7.85
CA SER A 142 4.71 6.24 -7.68
C SER A 142 5.38 6.39 -6.31
N ARG A 143 5.99 7.56 -6.08
CA ARG A 143 6.56 7.94 -4.77
C ARG A 143 5.49 8.37 -3.76
N ALA A 144 4.23 8.50 -4.15
CA ALA A 144 3.12 8.79 -3.24
C ALA A 144 2.99 7.71 -2.14
N ILE A 145 3.48 6.49 -2.40
CA ILE A 145 3.56 5.42 -1.40
C ILE A 145 4.30 5.82 -0.11
N ASP A 146 5.29 6.71 -0.20
CA ASP A 146 5.99 7.22 0.99
C ASP A 146 5.08 8.16 1.81
N ILE A 147 4.17 8.87 1.16
CA ILE A 147 3.15 9.72 1.80
C ILE A 147 2.08 8.82 2.43
N ALA A 148 1.61 7.80 1.71
CA ALA A 148 0.67 6.81 2.24
C ALA A 148 1.19 6.14 3.50
N GLN A 149 2.46 5.69 3.48
CA GLN A 149 3.10 5.14 4.67
C GLN A 149 3.05 6.15 5.82
N LYS A 150 3.51 7.39 5.64
CA LYS A 150 3.51 8.39 6.73
C LYS A 150 2.11 8.68 7.27
N ARG A 151 1.11 8.74 6.39
CA ARG A 151 -0.29 9.03 6.76
C ARG A 151 -0.92 7.88 7.54
N LEU A 152 -0.62 6.65 7.16
CA LEU A 152 -1.34 5.47 7.62
C LEU A 152 -0.52 4.59 8.58
N SER A 153 0.79 4.72 8.71
CA SER A 153 1.64 3.82 9.51
C SER A 153 1.51 3.99 11.03
N VAL A 154 0.55 4.78 11.52
CA VAL A 154 0.27 4.95 12.95
C VAL A 154 -0.30 3.69 13.62
N ALA A 155 -0.78 2.70 12.84
CA ALA A 155 -1.28 1.43 13.38
C ALA A 155 -0.60 0.20 12.78
N THR A 156 -0.58 -0.87 13.56
CA THR A 156 -0.07 -2.20 13.19
C THR A 156 -0.88 -2.83 12.06
N GLY A 157 -0.28 -3.75 11.30
CA GLY A 157 -0.99 -4.48 10.23
C GLY A 157 -1.16 -3.71 8.93
N ARG A 158 -0.55 -2.52 8.80
CA ARG A 158 -0.58 -1.68 7.60
C ARG A 158 0.75 -1.77 6.86
N CYS A 159 0.73 -2.29 5.65
CA CYS A 159 1.89 -2.55 4.81
C CYS A 159 1.83 -1.71 3.53
N PHE A 160 2.99 -1.35 3.00
CA PHE A 160 3.10 -0.48 1.82
C PHE A 160 4.15 -1.03 0.87
N ILE A 161 3.83 -1.07 -0.42
CA ILE A 161 4.70 -1.57 -1.48
C ILE A 161 4.70 -0.59 -2.64
N GLN A 162 5.88 -0.34 -3.21
CA GLN A 162 5.95 0.32 -4.50
C GLN A 162 5.98 -0.73 -5.63
N ALA A 163 4.90 -0.86 -6.40
CA ALA A 163 4.81 -1.84 -7.48
C ALA A 163 3.86 -1.41 -8.61
N ASP A 164 4.04 -2.02 -9.78
CA ASP A 164 3.12 -1.94 -10.90
C ASP A 164 1.93 -2.90 -10.67
N LEU A 165 0.70 -2.39 -10.78
CA LEU A 165 -0.53 -3.19 -10.59
C LEU A 165 -0.66 -4.31 -11.65
N LEU A 166 -0.05 -4.16 -12.83
CA LEU A 166 -0.01 -5.20 -13.85
C LEU A 166 1.00 -6.31 -13.53
N LYS A 167 1.90 -6.06 -12.57
CA LYS A 167 2.98 -6.97 -12.15
C LYS A 167 3.06 -7.05 -10.62
N LEU A 168 1.92 -7.31 -9.98
CA LEU A 168 1.86 -7.41 -8.52
C LEU A 168 2.75 -8.57 -7.98
N PRO A 169 3.52 -8.32 -6.91
CA PRO A 169 4.43 -9.30 -6.30
C PRO A 169 3.70 -10.21 -5.28
N PHE A 170 2.50 -10.68 -5.64
CA PHE A 170 1.66 -11.50 -4.77
C PHE A 170 1.23 -12.79 -5.45
N GLY A 171 1.02 -13.83 -4.62
CA GLY A 171 0.29 -15.02 -5.03
C GLY A 171 -1.15 -14.72 -5.46
N LYS A 172 -1.76 -15.64 -6.20
CA LYS A 172 -3.17 -15.51 -6.59
C LYS A 172 -4.08 -15.74 -5.37
N SER A 173 -5.22 -15.04 -5.35
CA SER A 173 -6.33 -15.30 -4.42
C SER A 173 -5.97 -15.24 -2.93
N ILE A 174 -5.06 -14.32 -2.54
CA ILE A 174 -4.69 -14.12 -1.13
C ILE A 174 -5.45 -12.99 -0.44
N PHE A 175 -6.00 -12.05 -1.22
CA PHE A 175 -6.79 -10.92 -0.71
C PHE A 175 -8.26 -11.27 -0.74
N ASP A 176 -8.96 -11.01 0.36
CA ASP A 176 -10.42 -11.17 0.41
C ASP A 176 -11.15 -9.94 -0.14
N THR A 177 -10.48 -8.79 -0.18
CA THR A 177 -11.04 -7.50 -0.61
C THR A 177 -9.99 -6.71 -1.37
N ILE A 178 -10.42 -6.09 -2.48
CA ILE A 178 -9.62 -5.11 -3.21
C ILE A 178 -10.38 -3.79 -3.19
N PHE A 179 -9.75 -2.76 -2.63
CA PHE A 179 -10.17 -1.37 -2.71
C PHE A 179 -9.37 -0.67 -3.81
N SER A 180 -10.04 0.16 -4.61
CA SER A 180 -9.40 0.93 -5.68
C SER A 180 -10.24 2.17 -5.97
N GLU A 181 -9.64 3.34 -5.81
CA GLU A 181 -10.28 4.66 -5.93
C GLU A 181 -9.78 5.47 -7.11
#